data_AF-A0A9Q1JPY4-F1
#
_entry.id   AF-A0A9Q1JPY4-F1
#
_cell.length_a   1.000
_cell.length_b   1.000
_cell.length_c   1.000
_cell.angle_alpha   90.00
_cell.angle_beta   90.00
_cell.angle_gamma   90.00
#
_symmetry.space_group_name_H-M   'P 1'
#
loop_
_entity.id
_entity.type
_entity.pdbx_description
1 polymer ?
#
loop_
_entity_poly.entity_id
_entity_poly.type
_entity_poly.pdbx_seq_one_letter_code
_entity_poly.pdbx_strand_id
1 'polypeptide(L)'
;MNRHGIVTSLCFCCDREGVRSEKDKNREDKKRKARDETRCFYKAFIRMKYMKTTCQYIVKEFKKEHNHHLVPSQQATYHPHVDVDKSDDDTLVKIKQQMDALEETMIVVQTPYYMCPELLADIPNGFISHIWSFGMPLSFAVYIKLGAKFLSDENMELPSNVEDMSPARASADRELIEKRSVIDSLENELLELGNTLGHLNELVESLKSNLDEVSNKRCHLQKEIMILEGKVETAYALADENAAIAAEAQELNQEGFMVKKKEEEVKLLEKSVQELDSTIGVLEDKVDILKGEAERQKLQREELELELHALNHKMQNVESTDADVKRHLDEKARNLQEALKRIKILEKDLANKDTEIAQCKAHILELREHVEAEASEYKHKDVFFSFDFAEVHMLFSSVLFFVICSLKLALQIIMQFKELEAMVQQVKAEEALSHERISANKLEKNASKRRGSASPLKEKQSDKQQVQKITENAQFDCLGSQDQDVKNLRQQLNEFIEERQGWLQEIDRRQAEIVAAQIAIEKHRQQEQLLGTENEAIKMEVTNHKKKVTELEGEVKKLSGQPNLHQRIHHHAKIKANAQPGTLSHRQKALFG
;
A
#
# COMPACT_ATOMS: atom_id res chain seq x y z
N MET A 1 -24.43 -68.36 -40.63
CA MET A 1 -23.34 -69.24 -40.15
C MET A 1 -23.90 -70.25 -39.16
N ASN A 2 -23.11 -71.23 -38.72
CA ASN A 2 -23.43 -72.08 -37.56
C ASN A 2 -22.80 -71.53 -36.26
N ARG A 3 -22.98 -72.23 -35.13
CA ARG A 3 -22.46 -71.83 -33.80
C ARG A 3 -20.92 -71.78 -33.68
N HIS A 4 -20.18 -72.18 -34.72
CA HIS A 4 -18.72 -72.16 -34.79
C HIS A 4 -18.21 -71.23 -35.91
N GLY A 5 -19.00 -70.21 -36.29
CA GLY A 5 -18.63 -69.20 -37.29
C GLY A 5 -18.68 -69.66 -38.76
N ILE A 6 -18.64 -70.97 -39.04
CA ILE A 6 -18.60 -71.48 -40.42
C ILE A 6 -19.89 -71.13 -41.19
N VAL A 7 -19.75 -70.64 -42.43
CA VAL A 7 -20.86 -70.36 -43.33
C VAL A 7 -21.47 -71.68 -43.83
N THR A 8 -22.75 -71.93 -43.55
CA THR A 8 -23.41 -73.20 -43.90
C THR A 8 -23.93 -73.25 -45.33
N SER A 9 -24.20 -72.10 -45.93
CA SER A 9 -24.55 -71.94 -47.35
C SER A 9 -24.26 -70.51 -47.79
N LEU A 10 -23.70 -70.35 -48.99
CA LEU A 10 -23.58 -69.07 -49.70
C LEU A 10 -24.57 -69.03 -50.86
N CYS A 11 -24.93 -67.82 -51.30
CA CYS A 11 -25.72 -67.61 -52.50
C CYS A 11 -25.17 -66.39 -53.25
N PHE A 12 -24.55 -66.62 -54.40
CA PHE A 12 -24.04 -65.58 -55.30
C PHE A 12 -25.12 -65.22 -56.31
N CYS A 13 -25.31 -63.93 -56.58
CA CYS A 13 -26.25 -63.38 -57.56
C CYS A 13 -25.50 -62.41 -58.48
N CYS A 14 -26.04 -62.11 -59.67
CA CYS A 14 -25.46 -61.11 -60.56
C CYS A 14 -25.66 -59.67 -60.03
N ASP A 15 -24.79 -58.76 -60.47
CA ASP A 15 -24.43 -57.49 -59.87
C ASP A 15 -24.98 -56.24 -60.60
N ARG A 16 -25.65 -56.38 -61.76
CA ARG A 16 -25.83 -55.25 -62.69
C ARG A 16 -27.19 -54.54 -62.68
N GLU A 17 -28.34 -55.23 -62.60
CA GLU A 17 -29.67 -54.61 -62.78
C GLU A 17 -30.79 -55.19 -61.89
N GLY A 18 -31.86 -54.44 -61.65
CA GLY A 18 -33.06 -54.93 -60.94
C GLY A 18 -34.14 -53.85 -60.76
N VAL A 19 -35.41 -54.26 -60.58
CA VAL A 19 -36.56 -53.33 -60.45
C VAL A 19 -37.50 -53.79 -59.32
N ARG A 20 -38.07 -52.84 -58.56
CA ARG A 20 -38.88 -53.10 -57.36
C ARG A 20 -40.37 -53.36 -57.69
N SER A 21 -41.03 -54.25 -56.95
CA SER A 21 -42.50 -54.35 -56.95
C SER A 21 -43.16 -53.17 -56.21
N GLU A 22 -44.30 -52.67 -56.69
CA GLU A 22 -44.85 -51.39 -56.22
C GLU A 22 -45.52 -51.40 -54.83
N LYS A 23 -45.70 -52.57 -54.21
CA LYS A 23 -46.44 -52.74 -52.94
C LYS A 23 -45.92 -51.94 -51.74
N ASP A 24 -44.69 -51.44 -51.79
CA ASP A 24 -44.03 -50.77 -50.66
C ASP A 24 -44.20 -49.24 -50.63
N LYS A 25 -44.70 -48.61 -51.70
CA LYS A 25 -44.65 -47.13 -51.84
C LYS A 25 -45.52 -46.36 -50.82
N ASN A 26 -46.54 -46.98 -50.23
CA ASN A 26 -47.62 -46.29 -49.52
C ASN A 26 -47.74 -46.69 -48.03
N ARG A 27 -46.67 -46.55 -47.23
CA ARG A 27 -46.72 -46.66 -45.75
C ARG A 27 -45.72 -45.73 -45.06
N GLU A 28 -46.21 -44.70 -44.39
CA GLU A 28 -45.42 -43.62 -43.79
C GLU A 28 -44.88 -43.96 -42.39
N ASP A 29 -45.55 -44.84 -41.64
CA ASP A 29 -45.21 -45.21 -40.26
C ASP A 29 -43.98 -46.15 -40.10
N LYS A 30 -42.77 -45.66 -40.40
CA LYS A 30 -41.51 -46.41 -40.15
C LYS A 30 -40.47 -45.60 -39.38
N LYS A 31 -40.29 -45.91 -38.09
CA LYS A 31 -39.24 -45.36 -37.20
C LYS A 31 -37.83 -45.93 -37.41
N ARG A 32 -37.45 -46.25 -38.66
CA ARG A 32 -36.08 -46.60 -39.07
C ARG A 32 -35.80 -45.95 -40.42
N LYS A 33 -34.55 -45.51 -40.64
CA LYS A 33 -34.11 -45.05 -41.97
C LYS A 33 -34.44 -46.10 -43.03
N ALA A 34 -34.73 -45.65 -44.25
CA ALA A 34 -34.77 -46.55 -45.39
C ALA A 34 -33.42 -47.28 -45.50
N ARG A 35 -33.46 -48.59 -45.77
CA ARG A 35 -32.29 -49.32 -46.23
C ARG A 35 -32.03 -49.00 -47.69
N ASP A 36 -30.77 -49.07 -48.07
CA ASP A 36 -30.31 -48.98 -49.45
C ASP A 36 -30.88 -50.12 -50.32
N GLU A 37 -30.80 -49.93 -51.64
CA GLU A 37 -31.69 -50.58 -52.61
C GLU A 37 -31.43 -52.08 -52.81
N THR A 38 -32.02 -52.89 -51.95
CA THR A 38 -31.87 -54.35 -51.93
C THR A 38 -32.64 -55.00 -53.09
N ARG A 39 -31.90 -55.41 -54.12
CA ARG A 39 -32.40 -55.82 -55.44
C ARG A 39 -33.12 -57.17 -55.41
N CYS A 40 -34.13 -57.33 -56.26
CA CYS A 40 -34.95 -58.56 -56.39
C CYS A 40 -35.22 -58.89 -57.88
N PHE A 41 -35.66 -60.13 -58.15
CA PHE A 41 -35.94 -60.73 -59.47
C PHE A 41 -34.75 -61.20 -60.34
N TYR A 42 -33.56 -61.41 -59.77
CA TYR A 42 -32.53 -62.17 -60.49
C TYR A 42 -32.89 -63.66 -60.63
N LYS A 43 -32.82 -64.17 -61.87
CA LYS A 43 -32.92 -65.61 -62.18
C LYS A 43 -31.57 -66.32 -62.07
N ALA A 44 -30.46 -65.63 -62.36
CA ALA A 44 -29.12 -66.20 -62.28
C ALA A 44 -28.60 -66.17 -60.83
N PHE A 45 -28.22 -67.34 -60.31
CA PHE A 45 -27.57 -67.46 -59.00
C PHE A 45 -26.76 -68.76 -58.86
N ILE A 46 -25.80 -68.78 -57.95
CA ILE A 46 -25.07 -69.98 -57.52
C ILE A 46 -25.26 -70.16 -56.01
N ARG A 47 -25.93 -71.23 -55.58
CA ARG A 47 -26.06 -71.58 -54.17
C ARG A 47 -25.07 -72.68 -53.81
N MET A 48 -24.11 -72.36 -52.94
CA MET A 48 -23.16 -73.32 -52.40
C MET A 48 -23.59 -73.76 -50.99
N LYS A 49 -23.24 -74.97 -50.58
CA LYS A 49 -23.53 -75.52 -49.24
C LYS A 49 -22.27 -76.22 -48.69
N TYR A 50 -21.94 -75.95 -47.43
CA TYR A 50 -20.83 -76.62 -46.77
C TYR A 50 -21.18 -78.08 -46.40
N MET A 51 -20.39 -79.02 -46.90
CA MET A 51 -20.46 -80.44 -46.54
C MET A 51 -19.50 -80.73 -45.39
N LYS A 52 -20.04 -80.93 -44.19
CA LYS A 52 -19.24 -81.24 -42.98
C LYS A 52 -18.42 -82.54 -43.10
N THR A 53 -18.81 -83.47 -43.96
CA THR A 53 -18.17 -84.79 -44.12
C THR A 53 -16.95 -84.76 -45.04
N THR A 54 -16.87 -83.79 -45.96
CA THR A 54 -15.74 -83.61 -46.90
C THR A 54 -14.98 -82.31 -46.67
N CYS A 55 -15.41 -81.49 -45.69
CA CYS A 55 -14.90 -80.16 -45.39
C CYS A 55 -14.87 -79.18 -46.58
N GLN A 56 -15.74 -79.38 -47.57
CA GLN A 56 -15.77 -78.61 -48.82
C GLN A 56 -17.13 -77.93 -49.04
N TYR A 57 -17.14 -76.84 -49.80
CA TYR A 57 -18.36 -76.22 -50.30
C TYR A 57 -18.75 -76.83 -51.65
N ILE A 58 -19.90 -77.50 -51.71
CA ILE A 58 -20.45 -78.01 -52.97
C ILE A 58 -21.46 -77.01 -53.56
N VAL A 59 -21.52 -76.90 -54.89
CA VAL A 59 -22.62 -76.21 -55.56
C VAL A 59 -23.87 -77.07 -55.41
N LYS A 60 -24.87 -76.56 -54.69
CA LYS A 60 -26.15 -77.23 -54.41
C LYS A 60 -27.22 -76.89 -55.46
N GLU A 61 -27.09 -75.73 -56.10
CA GLU A 61 -28.05 -75.19 -57.06
C GLU A 61 -27.32 -74.16 -57.93
N PHE A 62 -27.41 -74.28 -59.25
CA PHE A 62 -26.84 -73.29 -60.18
C PHE A 62 -27.87 -72.95 -61.25
N LYS A 63 -28.08 -71.66 -61.48
CA LYS A 63 -28.92 -71.16 -62.55
C LYS A 63 -28.17 -70.11 -63.36
N LYS A 64 -27.99 -70.38 -64.66
CA LYS A 64 -27.19 -69.58 -65.61
C LYS A 64 -28.00 -68.50 -66.35
N GLU A 65 -29.33 -68.55 -66.28
CA GLU A 65 -30.25 -67.63 -67.00
C GLU A 65 -30.15 -66.18 -66.49
N HIS A 66 -29.40 -65.35 -67.21
CA HIS A 66 -29.40 -63.90 -67.03
C HIS A 66 -30.48 -63.25 -67.90
N ASN A 67 -31.03 -62.12 -67.45
CA ASN A 67 -32.03 -61.31 -68.15
C ASN A 67 -31.40 -60.16 -68.97
N HIS A 68 -30.07 -60.12 -69.06
CA HIS A 68 -29.26 -59.17 -69.82
C HIS A 68 -28.15 -59.93 -70.56
N HIS A 69 -27.50 -59.28 -71.52
CA HIS A 69 -26.33 -59.86 -72.19
C HIS A 69 -25.15 -60.03 -71.21
N LEU A 70 -24.34 -61.07 -71.44
CA LEU A 70 -23.10 -61.31 -70.70
C LEU A 70 -21.99 -60.42 -71.26
N VAL A 71 -21.19 -59.84 -70.35
CA VAL A 71 -20.05 -58.98 -70.69
C VAL A 71 -18.83 -59.85 -71.01
N PRO A 72 -18.00 -59.51 -72.01
CA PRO A 72 -16.74 -60.24 -72.27
C PRO A 72 -15.82 -60.25 -71.04
N SER A 73 -15.14 -61.38 -70.81
CA SER A 73 -14.38 -61.65 -69.58
C SER A 73 -13.28 -60.63 -69.24
N GLN A 74 -12.85 -59.83 -70.22
CA GLN A 74 -11.84 -58.77 -70.08
C GLN A 74 -12.37 -57.49 -69.38
N GLN A 75 -13.66 -57.41 -69.05
CA GLN A 75 -14.30 -56.27 -68.37
C GLN A 75 -15.11 -56.66 -67.12
N ALA A 76 -14.75 -57.78 -66.48
CA ALA A 76 -15.39 -58.28 -65.27
C ALA A 76 -14.71 -57.73 -63.99
N THR A 77 -15.14 -56.57 -63.51
CA THR A 77 -14.73 -56.07 -62.17
C THR A 77 -15.58 -56.70 -61.07
N TYR A 78 -14.91 -57.32 -60.09
CA TYR A 78 -15.56 -57.86 -58.90
C TYR A 78 -15.71 -56.76 -57.84
N HIS A 79 -16.96 -56.49 -57.42
CA HIS A 79 -17.27 -55.55 -56.34
C HIS A 79 -18.09 -56.22 -55.24
N PRO A 80 -17.52 -56.48 -54.04
CA PRO A 80 -18.26 -56.99 -52.90
C PRO A 80 -19.22 -55.92 -52.35
N HIS A 81 -20.51 -56.04 -52.65
CA HIS A 81 -21.54 -55.13 -52.13
C HIS A 81 -22.04 -55.64 -50.77
N VAL A 82 -21.69 -54.93 -49.69
CA VAL A 82 -22.19 -55.20 -48.34
C VAL A 82 -22.53 -53.88 -47.67
N ASP A 83 -23.81 -53.64 -47.43
CA ASP A 83 -24.28 -52.46 -46.69
C ASP A 83 -24.15 -52.75 -45.18
N VAL A 84 -23.23 -52.06 -44.50
CA VAL A 84 -22.89 -52.32 -43.09
C VAL A 84 -23.44 -51.23 -42.19
N ASP A 85 -24.49 -51.56 -41.43
CA ASP A 85 -24.90 -50.78 -40.25
C ASP A 85 -23.93 -51.11 -39.09
N LYS A 86 -23.53 -50.11 -38.30
CA LYS A 86 -22.25 -50.15 -37.56
C LYS A 86 -22.25 -51.10 -36.34
N SER A 87 -21.85 -52.35 -36.55
CA SER A 87 -21.32 -53.25 -35.51
C SER A 87 -20.44 -54.36 -36.12
N ASP A 88 -19.54 -54.92 -35.30
CA ASP A 88 -18.88 -56.23 -35.50
C ASP A 88 -17.88 -56.39 -36.66
N ASP A 89 -16.95 -55.43 -36.81
CA ASP A 89 -15.81 -55.46 -37.76
C ASP A 89 -14.99 -56.77 -37.69
N ASP A 90 -14.88 -57.37 -36.51
CA ASP A 90 -14.22 -58.67 -36.27
C ASP A 90 -14.89 -59.86 -37.01
N THR A 91 -16.19 -59.78 -37.32
CA THR A 91 -16.83 -60.78 -38.19
C THR A 91 -16.59 -60.53 -39.67
N LEU A 92 -16.38 -59.28 -40.09
CA LEU A 92 -15.99 -58.93 -41.46
C LEU A 92 -14.56 -59.40 -41.77
N VAL A 93 -13.61 -59.20 -40.85
CA VAL A 93 -12.24 -59.73 -40.96
C VAL A 93 -12.26 -61.27 -41.09
N LYS A 94 -13.04 -61.96 -40.26
CA LYS A 94 -13.17 -63.43 -40.30
C LYS A 94 -13.87 -63.94 -41.56
N ILE A 95 -14.84 -63.20 -42.12
CA ILE A 95 -15.45 -63.54 -43.43
C ILE A 95 -14.43 -63.36 -44.54
N LYS A 96 -13.68 -62.25 -44.55
CA LYS A 96 -12.70 -61.96 -45.59
C LYS A 96 -11.56 -62.97 -45.61
N GLN A 97 -10.96 -63.26 -44.46
CA GLN A 97 -9.96 -64.32 -44.31
C GLN A 97 -10.47 -65.72 -44.74
N GLN A 98 -11.78 -66.02 -44.58
CA GLN A 98 -12.38 -67.26 -45.08
C GLN A 98 -12.71 -67.22 -46.59
N MET A 99 -12.80 -66.06 -47.21
CA MET A 99 -12.92 -65.90 -48.66
C MET A 99 -11.55 -65.98 -49.34
N ASP A 100 -10.55 -65.30 -48.79
CA ASP A 100 -9.17 -65.30 -49.29
C ASP A 100 -8.61 -66.75 -49.29
N ALA A 101 -8.81 -67.49 -48.19
CA ALA A 101 -8.44 -68.91 -48.09
C ALA A 101 -9.30 -69.87 -48.95
N LEU A 102 -10.44 -69.40 -49.46
CA LEU A 102 -11.26 -70.13 -50.45
C LEU A 102 -10.74 -69.93 -51.88
N GLU A 103 -10.08 -68.80 -52.14
CA GLU A 103 -9.45 -68.48 -53.43
C GLU A 103 -8.16 -69.31 -53.61
N GLU A 104 -7.33 -69.43 -52.57
CA GLU A 104 -6.14 -70.31 -52.56
C GLU A 104 -6.45 -71.81 -52.68
N THR A 105 -7.67 -72.24 -52.36
CA THR A 105 -8.08 -73.66 -52.39
C THR A 105 -8.96 -74.03 -53.59
N MET A 106 -9.18 -73.12 -54.54
CA MET A 106 -10.04 -73.36 -55.70
C MET A 106 -9.35 -74.16 -56.82
N ILE A 107 -9.06 -75.44 -56.55
CA ILE A 107 -8.76 -76.40 -57.63
C ILE A 107 -9.98 -76.49 -58.55
N VAL A 108 -9.85 -75.93 -59.75
CA VAL A 108 -10.85 -76.09 -60.82
C VAL A 108 -10.78 -77.52 -61.33
N VAL A 109 -11.56 -78.40 -60.69
CA VAL A 109 -11.81 -79.76 -61.19
C VAL A 109 -12.64 -79.64 -62.47
N GLN A 110 -11.96 -79.55 -63.61
CA GLN A 110 -12.57 -79.76 -64.92
C GLN A 110 -13.16 -81.17 -64.95
N THR A 111 -14.48 -81.27 -64.85
CA THR A 111 -15.20 -82.50 -65.18
C THR A 111 -15.37 -82.55 -66.71
N PRO A 112 -15.02 -83.67 -67.36
CA PRO A 112 -14.89 -83.70 -68.82
C PRO A 112 -16.24 -83.86 -69.50
N TYR A 113 -16.56 -83.01 -70.48
CA TYR A 113 -17.64 -83.24 -71.44
C TYR A 113 -17.47 -82.47 -72.75
N TYR A 114 -17.67 -83.17 -73.87
CA TYR A 114 -17.90 -82.69 -75.25
C TYR A 114 -16.82 -81.83 -75.95
N MET A 115 -15.95 -82.52 -76.69
CA MET A 115 -15.82 -82.32 -78.15
C MET A 115 -16.13 -83.70 -78.78
N CYS A 116 -17.28 -83.90 -79.44
CA CYS A 116 -17.62 -83.56 -80.84
C CYS A 116 -16.78 -84.33 -81.88
N PRO A 117 -17.40 -85.13 -82.80
CA PRO A 117 -16.67 -86.13 -83.60
C PRO A 117 -16.36 -85.67 -85.03
N GLU A 118 -15.15 -85.16 -85.28
CA GLU A 118 -14.79 -84.58 -86.61
C GLU A 118 -13.40 -84.97 -87.16
N LEU A 119 -12.73 -85.97 -86.58
CA LEU A 119 -11.61 -86.70 -87.22
C LEU A 119 -11.93 -88.19 -87.39
N LEU A 120 -13.00 -88.47 -88.13
CA LEU A 120 -13.37 -89.82 -88.60
C LEU A 120 -13.28 -89.90 -90.15
N ALA A 121 -12.38 -89.11 -90.72
CA ALA A 121 -12.21 -88.91 -92.16
C ALA A 121 -10.72 -88.76 -92.52
N ASP A 122 -9.97 -89.86 -92.41
CA ASP A 122 -8.81 -90.16 -93.27
C ASP A 122 -8.43 -91.65 -93.18
N ILE A 123 -9.46 -92.51 -93.25
CA ILE A 123 -9.30 -93.91 -93.68
C ILE A 123 -9.60 -93.94 -95.17
N PRO A 124 -8.65 -94.32 -96.04
CA PRO A 124 -8.94 -94.61 -97.44
C PRO A 124 -9.83 -95.86 -97.57
N ASN A 125 -11.15 -95.68 -97.44
CA ASN A 125 -12.16 -96.66 -97.86
C ASN A 125 -12.15 -96.74 -99.40
N GLY A 126 -11.09 -97.35 -99.93
CA GLY A 126 -10.61 -97.11 -101.30
C GLY A 126 -10.29 -98.35 -102.12
N PHE A 127 -10.61 -99.57 -101.64
CA PHE A 127 -10.66 -100.75 -102.50
C PHE A 127 -11.99 -101.50 -102.36
N ILE A 128 -12.90 -101.17 -103.29
CA ILE A 128 -14.11 -101.92 -103.60
C ILE A 128 -13.72 -103.25 -104.30
N SER A 129 -14.66 -104.20 -104.28
CA SER A 129 -14.58 -105.54 -104.87
C SER A 129 -14.30 -105.60 -106.40
N HIS A 130 -14.22 -106.84 -106.92
CA HIS A 130 -14.28 -107.26 -108.34
C HIS A 130 -12.97 -107.65 -109.07
N ILE A 131 -12.08 -108.39 -108.39
CA ILE A 131 -10.97 -109.16 -109.00
C ILE A 131 -10.83 -110.49 -108.20
N TRP A 132 -11.09 -111.71 -108.71
CA TRP A 132 -11.73 -112.20 -109.94
C TRP A 132 -12.83 -113.23 -109.62
N SER A 133 -13.93 -113.24 -110.38
CA SER A 133 -14.80 -114.42 -110.54
C SER A 133 -14.79 -114.84 -112.01
N PHE A 134 -13.70 -115.49 -112.43
CA PHE A 134 -13.53 -116.00 -113.79
C PHE A 134 -12.82 -117.35 -113.74
N GLY A 135 -13.43 -118.37 -114.34
CA GLY A 135 -12.79 -119.65 -114.57
C GLY A 135 -11.94 -119.66 -115.85
N MET A 136 -11.32 -120.82 -116.11
CA MET A 136 -10.34 -121.10 -117.18
C MET A 136 -8.92 -120.60 -116.89
N PRO A 137 -7.87 -121.33 -117.36
CA PRO A 137 -6.76 -121.63 -116.46
C PRO A 137 -5.44 -120.92 -116.79
N LEU A 138 -4.91 -120.20 -115.81
CA LEU A 138 -3.48 -119.97 -115.64
C LEU A 138 -3.01 -120.85 -114.47
N SER A 139 -1.85 -121.49 -114.59
CA SER A 139 -1.43 -122.50 -113.61
C SER A 139 -1.08 -121.88 -112.25
N PHE A 140 -1.20 -122.67 -111.19
CA PHE A 140 -0.86 -122.27 -109.80
C PHE A 140 0.54 -121.66 -109.69
N ALA A 141 1.51 -122.13 -110.49
CA ALA A 141 2.85 -121.59 -110.58
C ALA A 141 2.91 -120.13 -111.06
N VAL A 142 1.96 -119.67 -111.88
CA VAL A 142 1.87 -118.26 -112.33
C VAL A 142 1.41 -117.36 -111.19
N TYR A 143 0.41 -117.79 -110.41
CA TYR A 143 -0.03 -117.06 -109.22
C TYR A 143 1.04 -117.01 -108.13
N ILE A 144 1.70 -118.14 -107.84
CA ILE A 144 2.85 -118.18 -106.94
C ILE A 144 3.96 -117.23 -107.42
N LYS A 145 4.25 -117.18 -108.72
CA LYS A 145 5.32 -116.34 -109.27
C LYS A 145 4.97 -114.85 -109.34
N LEU A 146 3.69 -114.49 -109.55
CA LEU A 146 3.22 -113.11 -109.45
C LEU A 146 3.17 -112.64 -108.00
N GLY A 147 2.66 -113.45 -107.07
CA GLY A 147 2.65 -113.14 -105.64
C GLY A 147 4.06 -113.03 -105.06
N ALA A 148 4.95 -113.96 -105.41
CA ALA A 148 6.36 -113.87 -105.03
C ALA A 148 7.09 -112.70 -105.69
N LYS A 149 6.69 -112.26 -106.90
CA LYS A 149 7.22 -111.02 -107.47
C LYS A 149 6.70 -109.79 -106.74
N PHE A 150 5.40 -109.68 -106.48
CA PHE A 150 4.83 -108.55 -105.73
C PHE A 150 5.47 -108.43 -104.34
N LEU A 151 5.53 -109.53 -103.58
CA LEU A 151 6.21 -109.59 -102.28
C LEU A 151 7.73 -109.37 -102.36
N SER A 152 8.36 -109.56 -103.54
CA SER A 152 9.77 -109.24 -103.76
C SER A 152 9.99 -107.78 -104.17
N ASP A 153 9.07 -107.19 -104.93
CA ASP A 153 9.09 -105.78 -105.28
C ASP A 153 8.80 -104.96 -103.99
N GLU A 154 7.80 -105.36 -103.19
CA GLU A 154 7.47 -104.79 -101.87
C GLU A 154 8.60 -104.97 -100.84
N ASN A 155 9.28 -106.13 -100.80
CA ASN A 155 10.50 -106.31 -99.97
C ASN A 155 11.71 -105.48 -100.43
N MET A 156 11.70 -104.93 -101.65
CA MET A 156 12.74 -104.00 -102.12
C MET A 156 12.34 -102.54 -101.92
N GLU A 157 11.03 -102.24 -101.98
CA GLU A 157 10.46 -100.91 -101.78
C GLU A 157 10.38 -100.53 -100.29
N LEU A 158 10.07 -101.47 -99.39
CA LEU A 158 10.03 -101.23 -97.95
C LEU A 158 11.40 -100.76 -97.36
N PRO A 159 12.55 -101.37 -97.71
CA PRO A 159 13.86 -100.83 -97.35
C PRO A 159 14.10 -99.42 -97.90
N SER A 160 13.77 -99.15 -99.17
CA SER A 160 13.93 -97.81 -99.75
C SER A 160 13.12 -96.78 -98.97
N ASN A 161 11.84 -97.04 -98.71
CA ASN A 161 10.99 -96.13 -97.93
C ASN A 161 11.51 -95.88 -96.50
N VAL A 162 12.16 -96.86 -95.86
CA VAL A 162 12.80 -96.69 -94.55
C VAL A 162 14.10 -95.87 -94.68
N GLU A 163 14.86 -96.06 -95.75
CA GLU A 163 16.12 -95.34 -96.03
C GLU A 163 15.87 -93.89 -96.48
N ASP A 164 14.80 -93.61 -97.23
CA ASP A 164 14.34 -92.28 -97.62
C ASP A 164 13.76 -91.48 -96.43
N MET A 165 13.09 -92.17 -95.48
CA MET A 165 12.58 -91.54 -94.25
C MET A 165 13.65 -91.36 -93.16
N SER A 166 14.79 -92.06 -93.28
CA SER A 166 15.91 -91.98 -92.32
C SER A 166 16.51 -90.56 -92.22
N PRO A 167 16.84 -89.84 -93.31
CA PRO A 167 17.26 -88.43 -93.27
C PRO A 167 16.27 -87.50 -92.57
N ALA A 168 14.96 -87.67 -92.79
CA ALA A 168 13.93 -86.84 -92.17
C ALA A 168 13.90 -87.05 -90.65
N ARG A 169 13.91 -88.31 -90.21
CA ARG A 169 14.05 -88.67 -88.79
C ARG A 169 15.35 -88.11 -88.19
N ALA A 170 16.49 -88.30 -88.86
CA ALA A 170 17.78 -87.80 -88.40
C ALA A 170 17.86 -86.26 -88.39
N SER A 171 16.96 -85.55 -89.09
CA SER A 171 16.78 -84.10 -88.97
C SER A 171 15.95 -83.74 -87.73
N ALA A 172 14.83 -84.42 -87.50
CA ALA A 172 13.99 -84.22 -86.32
C ALA A 172 14.72 -84.57 -85.01
N ASP A 173 15.46 -85.68 -84.97
CA ASP A 173 16.28 -86.07 -83.82
C ASP A 173 17.36 -85.02 -83.50
N ARG A 174 17.93 -84.34 -84.52
CA ARG A 174 18.85 -83.21 -84.33
C ARG A 174 18.16 -81.95 -83.80
N GLU A 175 17.00 -81.58 -84.34
CA GLU A 175 16.23 -80.43 -83.83
C GLU A 175 15.79 -80.66 -82.37
N LEU A 176 15.38 -81.87 -82.00
CA LEU A 176 15.03 -82.21 -80.61
C LEU A 176 16.23 -82.06 -79.65
N ILE A 177 17.44 -82.42 -80.08
CA ILE A 177 18.68 -82.18 -79.31
C ILE A 177 18.96 -80.67 -79.17
N GLU A 178 18.76 -79.89 -80.23
CA GLU A 178 18.90 -78.43 -80.16
C GLU A 178 17.87 -77.79 -79.21
N LYS A 179 16.59 -78.16 -79.33
CA LYS A 179 15.54 -77.66 -78.41
C LYS A 179 15.80 -78.07 -76.96
N ARG A 180 16.29 -79.29 -76.72
CA ARG A 180 16.75 -79.75 -75.39
C ARG A 180 17.84 -78.80 -74.87
N SER A 181 18.91 -78.57 -75.63
CA SER A 181 19.99 -77.67 -75.20
C SER A 181 19.53 -76.23 -74.92
N VAL A 182 18.50 -75.73 -75.63
CA VAL A 182 17.89 -74.41 -75.37
C VAL A 182 17.04 -74.44 -74.10
N ILE A 183 16.24 -75.48 -73.87
CA ILE A 183 15.48 -75.67 -72.62
C ILE A 183 16.43 -75.75 -71.43
N ASP A 184 17.48 -76.58 -71.52
CA ASP A 184 18.48 -76.74 -70.46
C ASP A 184 19.19 -75.40 -70.15
N SER A 185 19.43 -74.53 -71.16
CA SER A 185 19.95 -73.16 -70.94
C SER A 185 18.95 -72.28 -70.19
N LEU A 186 17.69 -72.26 -70.63
CA LEU A 186 16.62 -71.45 -70.01
C LEU A 186 16.29 -71.90 -68.58
N GLU A 187 16.37 -73.20 -68.29
CA GLU A 187 16.22 -73.74 -66.93
C GLU A 187 17.34 -73.25 -66.00
N ASN A 188 18.58 -73.14 -66.49
CA ASN A 188 19.69 -72.54 -65.75
C ASN A 188 19.49 -71.02 -65.55
N GLU A 189 19.10 -70.28 -66.58
CA GLU A 189 18.80 -68.84 -66.46
C GLU A 189 17.67 -68.57 -65.45
N LEU A 190 16.61 -69.39 -65.45
CA LEU A 190 15.52 -69.31 -64.47
C LEU A 190 15.99 -69.63 -63.05
N LEU A 191 16.95 -70.55 -62.88
CA LEU A 191 17.53 -70.88 -61.58
C LEU A 191 18.46 -69.76 -61.07
N GLU A 192 19.25 -69.13 -61.93
CA GLU A 192 20.02 -67.93 -61.60
C GLU A 192 19.11 -66.76 -61.20
N LEU A 193 18.05 -66.51 -61.98
CA LEU A 193 17.04 -65.49 -61.64
C LEU A 193 16.37 -65.81 -60.30
N GLY A 194 16.01 -67.08 -60.04
CA GLY A 194 15.47 -67.52 -58.75
C GLY A 194 16.41 -67.24 -57.57
N ASN A 195 17.71 -67.51 -57.74
CA ASN A 195 18.73 -67.18 -56.73
C ASN A 195 18.85 -65.67 -56.49
N THR A 196 18.84 -64.85 -57.55
CA THR A 196 18.88 -63.38 -57.38
C THR A 196 17.62 -62.83 -56.71
N LEU A 197 16.44 -63.40 -57.00
CA LEU A 197 15.18 -63.05 -56.34
C LEU A 197 15.21 -63.44 -54.85
N GLY A 198 15.83 -64.58 -54.50
CA GLY A 198 16.09 -64.97 -53.12
C GLY A 198 16.91 -63.93 -52.35
N HIS A 199 18.08 -63.54 -52.87
CA HIS A 199 18.91 -62.50 -52.26
C HIS A 199 18.19 -61.14 -52.17
N LEU A 200 17.39 -60.77 -53.17
CA LEU A 200 16.58 -59.55 -53.11
C LEU A 200 15.52 -59.61 -52.00
N ASN A 201 14.91 -60.78 -51.78
CA ASN A 201 13.94 -60.98 -50.69
C ASN A 201 14.62 -60.90 -49.30
N GLU A 202 15.81 -61.50 -49.14
CA GLU A 202 16.61 -61.37 -47.90
C GLU A 202 16.97 -59.90 -47.59
N LEU A 203 17.38 -59.14 -48.61
CA LEU A 203 17.64 -57.70 -48.48
C LEU A 203 16.36 -56.91 -48.13
N VAL A 204 15.21 -57.27 -48.69
CA VAL A 204 13.91 -56.64 -48.36
C VAL A 204 13.50 -56.92 -46.92
N GLU A 205 13.64 -58.15 -46.41
CA GLU A 205 13.36 -58.46 -44.99
C GLU A 205 14.36 -57.78 -44.04
N SER A 206 15.63 -57.68 -44.42
CA SER A 206 16.62 -56.89 -43.68
C SER A 206 16.22 -55.41 -43.61
N LEU A 207 15.81 -54.81 -44.74
CA LEU A 207 15.38 -53.41 -44.78
C LEU A 207 14.08 -53.17 -44.00
N LYS A 208 13.13 -54.11 -44.00
CA LYS A 208 11.93 -54.07 -43.14
C LYS A 208 12.30 -54.07 -41.65
N SER A 209 13.16 -55.01 -41.23
CA SER A 209 13.62 -55.11 -39.85
C SER A 209 14.32 -53.83 -39.37
N ASN A 210 15.19 -53.24 -40.20
CA ASN A 210 15.82 -51.95 -39.94
C ASN A 210 14.81 -50.80 -39.86
N LEU A 211 13.79 -50.78 -40.72
CA LEU A 211 12.72 -49.78 -40.71
C LEU A 211 11.86 -49.87 -39.44
N ASP A 212 11.54 -51.08 -38.98
CA ASP A 212 10.82 -51.31 -37.72
C ASP A 212 11.65 -50.90 -36.51
N GLU A 213 12.96 -51.20 -36.50
CA GLU A 213 13.86 -50.74 -35.42
C GLU A 213 13.94 -49.21 -35.34
N VAL A 214 14.09 -48.53 -36.49
CA VAL A 214 14.07 -47.06 -36.59
C VAL A 214 12.71 -46.48 -36.21
N SER A 215 11.62 -47.13 -36.59
CA SER A 215 10.25 -46.73 -36.22
C SER A 215 10.05 -46.83 -34.70
N ASN A 216 10.53 -47.90 -34.07
CA ASN A 216 10.50 -48.07 -32.62
C ASN A 216 11.36 -47.03 -31.88
N LYS A 217 12.58 -46.75 -32.37
CA LYS A 217 13.45 -45.67 -31.83
C LYS A 217 12.76 -44.31 -31.91
N ARG A 218 12.14 -43.97 -33.04
CA ARG A 218 11.31 -42.76 -33.20
C ARG A 218 10.16 -42.71 -32.20
N CYS A 219 9.40 -43.80 -32.04
CA CYS A 219 8.29 -43.88 -31.09
C CYS A 219 8.74 -43.79 -29.62
N HIS A 220 9.97 -44.17 -29.29
CA HIS A 220 10.57 -43.95 -27.97
C HIS A 220 10.95 -42.47 -27.77
N LEU A 221 11.71 -41.89 -28.69
CA LEU A 221 12.12 -40.48 -28.62
C LEU A 221 10.92 -39.53 -28.59
N GLN A 222 9.85 -39.84 -29.32
CA GLN A 222 8.62 -39.05 -29.29
C GLN A 222 7.94 -39.05 -27.90
N LYS A 223 8.02 -40.15 -27.15
CA LYS A 223 7.54 -40.19 -25.74
C LYS A 223 8.44 -39.38 -24.82
N GLU A 224 9.76 -39.40 -25.02
CA GLU A 224 10.69 -38.59 -24.23
C GLU A 224 10.50 -37.10 -24.50
N ILE A 225 10.26 -36.71 -25.75
CA ILE A 225 9.89 -35.33 -26.14
C ILE A 225 8.64 -34.90 -25.38
N MET A 226 7.54 -35.67 -25.41
CA MET A 226 6.32 -35.33 -24.65
C MET A 226 6.55 -35.21 -23.13
N ILE A 227 7.45 -36.02 -22.56
CA ILE A 227 7.82 -35.94 -21.13
C ILE A 227 8.68 -34.69 -20.85
N LEU A 228 9.51 -34.25 -21.79
CA LEU A 228 10.32 -33.04 -21.68
C LEU A 228 9.47 -31.78 -21.91
N GLU A 229 8.54 -31.79 -22.86
CA GLU A 229 7.56 -30.72 -23.10
C GLU A 229 6.77 -30.43 -21.82
N GLY A 230 6.14 -31.44 -21.18
CA GLY A 230 5.43 -31.23 -19.92
C GLY A 230 6.32 -30.77 -18.74
N LYS A 231 7.61 -31.14 -18.73
CA LYS A 231 8.58 -30.60 -17.75
C LYS A 231 8.94 -29.14 -18.02
N VAL A 232 9.00 -28.73 -19.28
CA VAL A 232 9.23 -27.35 -19.68
C VAL A 232 8.01 -26.48 -19.38
N GLU A 233 6.79 -26.96 -19.65
CA GLU A 233 5.54 -26.28 -19.29
C GLU A 233 5.43 -26.05 -17.78
N THR A 234 5.71 -27.06 -16.97
CA THR A 234 5.72 -26.93 -15.50
C THR A 234 6.85 -26.03 -14.99
N ALA A 235 8.02 -26.03 -15.63
CA ALA A 235 9.09 -25.10 -15.30
C ALA A 235 8.74 -23.64 -15.64
N TYR A 236 8.02 -23.38 -16.74
CA TYR A 236 7.52 -22.04 -17.07
C TYR A 236 6.45 -21.58 -16.06
N ALA A 237 5.47 -22.43 -15.74
CA ALA A 237 4.45 -22.10 -14.74
C ALA A 237 5.06 -21.76 -13.37
N LEU A 238 6.08 -22.52 -12.94
CA LEU A 238 6.84 -22.21 -11.72
C LEU A 238 7.67 -20.93 -11.84
N ALA A 239 8.20 -20.60 -13.03
CA ALA A 239 8.92 -19.33 -13.23
C ALA A 239 7.98 -18.12 -13.14
N ASP A 240 6.79 -18.21 -13.72
CA ASP A 240 5.74 -17.18 -13.63
C ASP A 240 5.23 -17.01 -12.18
N GLU A 241 5.01 -18.12 -11.46
CA GLU A 241 4.64 -18.10 -10.03
C GLU A 241 5.73 -17.44 -9.17
N ASN A 242 7.01 -17.81 -9.36
CA ASN A 242 8.12 -17.18 -8.65
C ASN A 242 8.30 -15.70 -9.01
N ALA A 243 8.00 -15.29 -10.24
CA ALA A 243 8.01 -13.89 -10.65
C ALA A 243 6.88 -13.08 -9.98
N ALA A 244 5.68 -13.66 -9.84
CA ALA A 244 4.57 -13.05 -9.11
C ALA A 244 4.91 -12.89 -7.61
N ILE A 245 5.44 -13.93 -6.97
CA ILE A 245 5.91 -13.89 -5.56
C ILE A 245 7.01 -12.82 -5.38
N ALA A 246 7.93 -12.69 -6.33
CA ALA A 246 8.97 -11.66 -6.28
C ALA A 246 8.41 -10.23 -6.43
N ALA A 247 7.33 -10.05 -7.20
CA ALA A 247 6.64 -8.76 -7.33
C ALA A 247 5.87 -8.40 -6.05
N GLU A 248 5.08 -9.32 -5.50
CA GLU A 248 4.36 -9.15 -4.23
C GLU A 248 5.33 -8.84 -3.07
N ALA A 249 6.48 -9.54 -3.02
CA ALA A 249 7.54 -9.26 -2.05
C ALA A 249 8.17 -7.86 -2.24
N GLN A 250 8.22 -7.30 -3.46
CA GLN A 250 8.66 -5.92 -3.67
C GLN A 250 7.59 -4.90 -3.26
N GLU A 251 6.31 -5.17 -3.52
CA GLU A 251 5.19 -4.31 -3.11
C GLU A 251 5.10 -4.20 -1.58
N LEU A 252 5.15 -5.33 -0.86
CA LEU A 252 5.18 -5.37 0.60
C LEU A 252 6.40 -4.64 1.20
N ASN A 253 7.55 -4.63 0.51
CA ASN A 253 8.72 -3.85 0.94
C ASN A 253 8.54 -2.34 0.71
N GLN A 254 7.85 -1.93 -0.37
CA GLN A 254 7.49 -0.53 -0.62
C GLN A 254 6.46 -0.03 0.40
N GLU A 255 5.42 -0.82 0.70
CA GLU A 255 4.49 -0.55 1.79
C GLU A 255 5.21 -0.45 3.13
N GLY A 256 6.10 -1.40 3.45
CA GLY A 256 6.90 -1.38 4.67
C GLY A 256 7.79 -0.14 4.82
N PHE A 257 8.32 0.40 3.72
CA PHE A 257 9.04 1.69 3.72
C PHE A 257 8.09 2.87 3.97
N MET A 258 6.92 2.89 3.33
CA MET A 258 5.91 3.93 3.53
C MET A 258 5.32 3.93 4.94
N VAL A 259 5.13 2.76 5.56
CA VAL A 259 4.73 2.60 6.96
C VAL A 259 5.79 3.16 7.89
N LYS A 260 7.08 2.81 7.71
CA LYS A 260 8.18 3.37 8.52
C LYS A 260 8.26 4.90 8.43
N LYS A 261 8.16 5.44 7.22
CA LYS A 261 8.13 6.90 7.00
C LYS A 261 6.95 7.55 7.73
N LYS A 262 5.78 6.91 7.75
CA LYS A 262 4.61 7.39 8.52
C LYS A 262 4.78 7.23 10.03
N GLU A 263 5.47 6.20 10.50
CA GLU A 263 5.83 6.02 11.91
C GLU A 263 6.80 7.11 12.38
N GLU A 264 7.76 7.52 11.55
CA GLU A 264 8.67 8.65 11.80
C GLU A 264 7.94 10.00 11.79
N GLU A 265 7.02 10.21 10.85
CA GLU A 265 6.14 11.39 10.79
C GLU A 265 5.28 11.51 12.06
N VAL A 266 4.68 10.40 12.52
CA VAL A 266 3.93 10.34 13.79
C VAL A 266 4.83 10.67 14.98
N LYS A 267 6.03 10.07 15.10
CA LYS A 267 6.98 10.36 16.19
C LYS A 267 7.47 11.80 16.24
N LEU A 268 7.46 12.53 15.12
CA LEU A 268 7.75 13.96 15.08
C LEU A 268 6.54 14.79 15.55
N LEU A 269 5.32 14.41 15.15
CA LEU A 269 4.08 15.05 15.60
C LEU A 269 3.85 14.82 17.10
N GLU A 270 4.08 13.61 17.62
CA GLU A 270 4.00 13.28 19.05
C GLU A 270 4.89 14.18 19.91
N LYS A 271 6.15 14.40 19.48
CA LYS A 271 7.07 15.33 20.16
C LYS A 271 6.57 16.77 20.10
N SER A 272 6.09 17.22 18.95
CA SER A 272 5.55 18.58 18.80
C SER A 272 4.30 18.80 19.67
N VAL A 273 3.45 17.79 19.83
CA VAL A 273 2.31 17.82 20.77
C VAL A 273 2.81 17.87 22.21
N GLN A 274 3.77 17.03 22.60
CA GLN A 274 4.35 17.03 23.94
C GLN A 274 5.03 18.37 24.31
N GLU A 275 5.70 19.02 23.36
CA GLU A 275 6.28 20.36 23.52
C GLU A 275 5.20 21.44 23.68
N LEU A 276 4.08 21.32 22.95
CA LEU A 276 2.93 22.21 23.09
C LEU A 276 2.22 22.02 24.44
N ASP A 277 1.95 20.78 24.87
CA ASP A 277 1.36 20.46 26.17
C ASP A 277 2.24 20.98 27.32
N SER A 278 3.55 20.80 27.21
CA SER A 278 4.53 21.35 28.17
C SER A 278 4.50 22.89 28.21
N THR A 279 4.26 23.52 27.07
CA THR A 279 4.12 24.99 26.96
C THR A 279 2.78 25.46 27.54
N ILE A 280 1.69 24.70 27.34
CA ILE A 280 0.36 24.97 27.88
C ILE A 280 0.38 24.91 29.41
N GLY A 281 0.93 23.85 30.02
CA GLY A 281 1.03 23.75 31.48
C GLY A 281 1.80 24.93 32.11
N VAL A 282 2.91 25.34 31.49
CA VAL A 282 3.69 26.53 31.92
C VAL A 282 2.94 27.85 31.72
N LEU A 283 1.92 27.91 30.85
CA LEU A 283 1.02 29.07 30.73
C LEU A 283 -0.13 29.00 31.74
N GLU A 284 -0.66 27.82 32.04
CA GLU A 284 -1.70 27.59 33.07
C GLU A 284 -1.16 27.94 34.46
N ASP A 285 0.04 27.48 34.83
CA ASP A 285 0.76 27.87 36.05
C ASP A 285 0.86 29.40 36.20
N LYS A 286 1.26 30.09 35.12
CA LYS A 286 1.38 31.56 35.11
C LYS A 286 0.02 32.24 35.25
N VAL A 287 -1.03 31.70 34.62
CA VAL A 287 -2.39 32.21 34.74
C VAL A 287 -2.90 32.06 36.17
N ASP A 288 -2.61 30.95 36.85
CA ASP A 288 -3.04 30.74 38.24
C ASP A 288 -2.24 31.59 39.24
N ILE A 289 -0.94 31.80 39.01
CA ILE A 289 -0.14 32.78 39.75
C ILE A 289 -0.73 34.19 39.58
N LEU A 290 -1.13 34.58 38.36
CA LEU A 290 -1.74 35.89 38.08
C LEU A 290 -3.13 36.04 38.71
N LYS A 291 -3.96 34.99 38.74
CA LYS A 291 -5.24 34.98 39.50
C LYS A 291 -4.97 35.21 40.99
N GLY A 292 -3.99 34.51 41.58
CA GLY A 292 -3.62 34.64 42.98
C GLY A 292 -2.98 35.98 43.36
N GLU A 293 -2.35 36.67 42.41
CA GLU A 293 -1.89 38.06 42.54
C GLU A 293 -3.07 39.04 42.45
N ALA A 294 -3.96 38.88 41.48
CA ALA A 294 -5.12 39.76 41.30
C ALA A 294 -6.09 39.73 42.50
N GLU A 295 -6.37 38.56 43.07
CA GLU A 295 -7.19 38.45 44.29
C GLU A 295 -6.49 39.06 45.52
N ARG A 296 -5.16 38.94 45.65
CA ARG A 296 -4.42 39.66 46.72
C ARG A 296 -4.51 41.18 46.57
N GLN A 297 -4.35 41.70 45.36
CA GLN A 297 -4.48 43.14 45.07
C GLN A 297 -5.91 43.65 45.25
N LYS A 298 -6.92 42.80 45.03
CA LYS A 298 -8.33 43.09 45.32
C LYS A 298 -8.57 43.16 46.84
N LEU A 299 -8.13 42.18 47.61
CA LEU A 299 -8.27 42.19 49.08
C LEU A 299 -7.56 43.40 49.72
N GLN A 300 -6.37 43.77 49.24
CA GLN A 300 -5.66 44.98 49.69
C GLN A 300 -6.43 46.27 49.36
N ARG A 301 -7.15 46.30 48.22
CA ARG A 301 -8.01 47.44 47.86
C ARG A 301 -9.22 47.52 48.78
N GLU A 302 -9.88 46.40 49.04
CA GLU A 302 -11.03 46.31 49.95
C GLU A 302 -10.63 46.71 51.39
N GLU A 303 -9.45 46.32 51.86
CA GLU A 303 -8.87 46.77 53.14
C GLU A 303 -8.63 48.29 53.19
N LEU A 304 -7.98 48.86 52.16
CA LEU A 304 -7.74 50.30 52.05
C LEU A 304 -9.04 51.12 51.90
N GLU A 305 -10.06 50.58 51.23
CA GLU A 305 -11.39 51.20 51.13
C GLU A 305 -12.09 51.22 52.49
N LEU A 306 -11.98 50.16 53.30
CA LEU A 306 -12.47 50.13 54.68
C LEU A 306 -11.71 51.11 55.60
N GLU A 307 -10.38 51.21 55.48
CA GLU A 307 -9.59 52.21 56.21
C GLU A 307 -10.00 53.65 55.82
N LEU A 308 -10.19 53.91 54.53
CA LEU A 308 -10.62 55.20 54.00
C LEU A 308 -12.02 55.56 54.52
N HIS A 309 -12.98 54.62 54.51
CA HIS A 309 -14.30 54.82 55.12
C HIS A 309 -14.21 55.13 56.62
N ALA A 310 -13.38 54.41 57.36
CA ALA A 310 -13.18 54.65 58.79
C ALA A 310 -12.50 56.00 59.08
N LEU A 311 -11.57 56.44 58.22
CA LEU A 311 -10.93 57.76 58.31
C LEU A 311 -11.91 58.89 57.95
N ASN A 312 -12.72 58.72 56.92
CA ASN A 312 -13.72 59.69 56.48
C ASN A 312 -14.79 59.91 57.57
N HIS A 313 -15.26 58.84 58.22
CA HIS A 313 -16.13 58.93 59.39
C HIS A 313 -15.46 59.65 60.58
N LYS A 314 -14.16 59.42 60.84
CA LYS A 314 -13.41 60.19 61.86
C LYS A 314 -13.33 61.67 61.49
N MET A 315 -13.09 61.99 60.22
CA MET A 315 -13.01 63.37 59.72
C MET A 315 -14.35 64.10 59.89
N GLN A 316 -15.47 63.48 59.52
CA GLN A 316 -16.82 64.05 59.70
C GLN A 316 -17.18 64.28 61.18
N ASN A 317 -16.70 63.42 62.09
CA ASN A 317 -16.81 63.62 63.54
C ASN A 317 -15.93 64.77 64.05
N VAL A 318 -14.76 65.00 63.45
CA VAL A 318 -13.93 66.19 63.74
C VAL A 318 -14.59 67.46 63.21
N GLU A 319 -15.14 67.46 61.99
CA GLU A 319 -15.84 68.62 61.41
C GLU A 319 -17.06 69.05 62.24
N SER A 320 -17.84 68.09 62.73
CA SER A 320 -18.99 68.37 63.61
C SER A 320 -18.56 68.85 65.00
N THR A 321 -17.47 68.33 65.57
CA THR A 321 -16.95 68.87 66.84
C THR A 321 -16.29 70.24 66.70
N ASP A 322 -15.66 70.57 65.56
CA ASP A 322 -15.19 71.93 65.26
C ASP A 322 -16.37 72.90 65.07
N ALA A 323 -17.42 72.50 64.36
CA ALA A 323 -18.64 73.28 64.25
C ALA A 323 -19.27 73.56 65.62
N ASP A 324 -19.24 72.61 66.55
CA ASP A 324 -19.75 72.78 67.92
C ASP A 324 -18.86 73.71 68.76
N VAL A 325 -17.54 73.55 68.70
CA VAL A 325 -16.58 74.48 69.33
C VAL A 325 -16.75 75.88 68.77
N LYS A 326 -16.93 76.05 67.46
CA LYS A 326 -17.20 77.32 66.80
C LYS A 326 -18.51 77.95 67.28
N ARG A 327 -19.61 77.18 67.37
CA ARG A 327 -20.89 77.64 67.96
C ARG A 327 -20.69 78.13 69.40
N HIS A 328 -19.88 77.44 70.21
CA HIS A 328 -19.55 77.87 71.57
C HIS A 328 -18.64 79.12 71.63
N LEU A 329 -17.74 79.32 70.65
CA LEU A 329 -16.93 80.53 70.55
C LEU A 329 -17.76 81.74 70.11
N ASP A 330 -18.66 81.57 69.12
CA ASP A 330 -19.59 82.61 68.68
C ASP A 330 -20.59 83.00 69.81
N GLU A 331 -21.03 82.04 70.61
CA GLU A 331 -21.80 82.29 71.83
C GLU A 331 -21.00 83.13 72.84
N LYS A 332 -19.75 82.73 73.16
CA LYS A 332 -18.88 83.52 74.04
C LYS A 332 -18.60 84.92 73.49
N ALA A 333 -18.41 85.07 72.17
CA ALA A 333 -18.21 86.36 71.53
C ALA A 333 -19.44 87.28 71.66
N ARG A 334 -20.66 86.74 71.49
CA ARG A 334 -21.90 87.49 71.74
C ARG A 334 -22.04 87.91 73.20
N ASN A 335 -21.80 87.01 74.15
CA ASN A 335 -21.87 87.32 75.58
C ASN A 335 -20.83 88.36 76.00
N LEU A 336 -19.60 88.30 75.47
CA LEU A 336 -18.57 89.32 75.68
C LEU A 336 -18.97 90.67 75.05
N GLN A 337 -19.54 90.67 73.85
CA GLN A 337 -20.05 91.90 73.22
C GLN A 337 -21.20 92.52 74.03
N GLU A 338 -22.06 91.71 74.64
CA GLU A 338 -23.11 92.20 75.54
C GLU A 338 -22.53 92.73 76.85
N ALA A 339 -21.57 92.03 77.47
CA ALA A 339 -20.87 92.50 78.66
C ALA A 339 -20.18 93.86 78.40
N LEU A 340 -19.54 94.04 77.24
CA LEU A 340 -18.96 95.33 76.84
C LEU A 340 -20.02 96.43 76.64
N LYS A 341 -21.21 96.10 76.08
CA LYS A 341 -22.34 97.05 76.02
C LYS A 341 -22.83 97.44 77.42
N ARG A 342 -22.95 96.49 78.35
CA ARG A 342 -23.34 96.72 79.75
C ARG A 342 -22.31 97.58 80.48
N ILE A 343 -21.01 97.28 80.33
CA ILE A 343 -19.91 98.10 80.89
C ILE A 343 -20.00 99.54 80.36
N LYS A 344 -20.17 99.74 79.05
CA LYS A 344 -20.29 101.09 78.46
C LYS A 344 -21.51 101.88 78.93
N ILE A 345 -22.60 101.21 79.31
CA ILE A 345 -23.74 101.85 79.98
C ILE A 345 -23.36 102.28 81.40
N LEU A 346 -22.74 101.37 82.17
CA LEU A 346 -22.28 101.66 83.54
C LEU A 346 -21.22 102.76 83.58
N GLU A 347 -20.30 102.84 82.61
CA GLU A 347 -19.33 103.93 82.46
C GLU A 347 -20.04 105.28 82.26
N LYS A 348 -21.11 105.32 81.46
CA LYS A 348 -21.92 106.53 81.27
C LYS A 348 -22.68 106.89 82.54
N ASP A 349 -23.25 105.90 83.24
CA ASP A 349 -23.99 106.14 84.48
C ASP A 349 -23.07 106.58 85.63
N LEU A 350 -21.83 106.06 85.71
CA LEU A 350 -20.78 106.56 86.58
C LEU A 350 -20.43 108.01 86.24
N ALA A 351 -20.22 108.36 84.96
CA ALA A 351 -19.96 109.74 84.56
C ALA A 351 -21.13 110.69 84.91
N ASN A 352 -22.38 110.25 84.74
CA ASN A 352 -23.56 111.00 85.20
C ASN A 352 -23.49 111.20 86.74
N LYS A 353 -23.20 110.14 87.50
CA LYS A 353 -23.09 110.20 88.97
C LYS A 353 -21.92 111.07 89.44
N ASP A 354 -20.81 111.11 88.72
CA ASP A 354 -19.71 112.05 89.00
C ASP A 354 -20.14 113.51 88.77
N THR A 355 -21.00 113.80 87.78
CA THR A 355 -21.58 115.14 87.63
C THR A 355 -22.60 115.48 88.72
N GLU A 356 -23.43 114.53 89.18
CA GLU A 356 -24.30 114.71 90.35
C GLU A 356 -23.47 114.97 91.63
N ILE A 357 -22.40 114.21 91.83
CA ILE A 357 -21.47 114.39 92.95
C ILE A 357 -20.75 115.74 92.86
N ALA A 358 -20.39 116.20 91.66
CA ALA A 358 -19.81 117.53 91.44
C ALA A 358 -20.80 118.65 91.76
N GLN A 359 -22.07 118.52 91.35
CA GLN A 359 -23.15 119.45 91.70
C GLN A 359 -23.39 119.49 93.22
N CYS A 360 -23.48 118.32 93.87
CA CYS A 360 -23.60 118.25 95.33
C CYS A 360 -22.39 118.86 96.05
N LYS A 361 -21.16 118.65 95.55
CA LYS A 361 -19.94 119.31 96.08
C LYS A 361 -19.98 120.83 95.89
N ALA A 362 -20.44 121.32 94.74
CA ALA A 362 -20.59 122.76 94.49
C ALA A 362 -21.61 123.38 95.45
N HIS A 363 -22.79 122.77 95.62
CA HIS A 363 -23.81 123.21 96.58
C HIS A 363 -23.30 123.17 98.04
N ILE A 364 -22.48 122.19 98.42
CA ILE A 364 -21.81 122.15 99.74
C ILE A 364 -20.76 123.27 99.90
N LEU A 365 -20.10 123.70 98.82
CA LEU A 365 -19.18 124.84 98.83
C LEU A 365 -19.93 126.18 98.87
N GLU A 366 -21.03 126.34 98.15
CA GLU A 366 -21.92 127.50 98.18
C GLU A 366 -22.54 127.68 99.57
N LEU A 367 -23.05 126.60 100.18
CA LEU A 367 -23.50 126.61 101.58
C LEU A 367 -22.37 126.93 102.57
N ARG A 368 -21.13 126.50 102.29
CA ARG A 368 -19.96 126.87 103.10
C ARG A 368 -19.64 128.36 102.96
N GLU A 369 -19.62 128.91 101.75
CA GLU A 369 -19.39 130.35 101.55
C GLU A 369 -20.49 131.18 102.22
N HIS A 370 -21.75 130.74 102.21
CA HIS A 370 -22.81 131.40 102.98
C HIS A 370 -22.52 131.41 104.49
N VAL A 371 -22.18 130.27 105.09
CA VAL A 371 -21.85 130.17 106.53
C VAL A 371 -20.56 130.92 106.87
N GLU A 372 -19.57 130.94 105.97
CA GLU A 372 -18.29 131.62 106.18
C GLU A 372 -18.42 133.15 105.98
N ALA A 373 -19.28 133.60 105.05
CA ALA A 373 -19.65 135.00 104.90
C ALA A 373 -20.43 135.50 106.13
N GLU A 374 -21.42 134.75 106.62
CA GLU A 374 -22.16 135.05 107.85
C GLU A 374 -21.19 135.14 109.05
N ALA A 375 -20.28 134.15 109.20
CA ALA A 375 -19.22 134.17 110.21
C ALA A 375 -18.18 135.30 110.01
N SER A 376 -18.06 135.87 108.81
CA SER A 376 -17.21 137.04 108.54
C SER A 376 -17.89 138.36 108.90
N GLU A 377 -19.22 138.46 108.77
CA GLU A 377 -19.99 139.64 109.18
C GLU A 377 -19.91 139.83 110.71
N TYR A 378 -19.95 138.73 111.46
CA TYR A 378 -19.70 138.77 112.91
C TYR A 378 -18.29 139.27 113.26
N LYS A 379 -17.25 138.92 112.49
CA LYS A 379 -15.87 139.39 112.74
C LYS A 379 -15.67 140.89 112.48
N HIS A 380 -16.46 141.49 111.60
CA HIS A 380 -16.32 142.93 111.27
C HIS A 380 -17.00 143.90 112.24
N LYS A 381 -17.71 143.40 113.26
CA LYS A 381 -18.33 144.23 114.32
C LYS A 381 -17.48 144.41 115.59
N ASP A 382 -16.49 143.55 115.82
CA ASP A 382 -15.65 143.57 117.04
C ASP A 382 -14.49 144.61 117.04
N VAL A 383 -14.21 145.26 115.90
CA VAL A 383 -13.03 146.14 115.76
C VAL A 383 -13.29 147.59 116.23
N PHE A 384 -14.46 147.90 116.80
CA PHE A 384 -14.81 149.25 117.25
C PHE A 384 -14.55 149.53 118.75
N PHE A 385 -14.23 148.51 119.56
CA PHE A 385 -13.88 148.66 120.98
C PHE A 385 -12.40 148.35 121.27
N SER A 386 -11.51 149.06 120.57
CA SER A 386 -10.05 148.97 120.78
C SER A 386 -9.43 150.34 121.06
N PHE A 387 -9.86 150.96 122.14
CA PHE A 387 -9.19 152.08 122.81
C PHE A 387 -9.42 151.94 124.33
N ASP A 388 -8.59 152.57 125.16
CA ASP A 388 -8.69 152.61 126.64
C ASP A 388 -8.59 151.26 127.39
N PHE A 389 -7.65 150.39 127.01
CA PHE A 389 -7.10 149.36 127.94
C PHE A 389 -5.56 149.33 128.03
N ALA A 390 -4.88 150.33 127.47
CA ALA A 390 -3.41 150.40 127.42
C ALA A 390 -2.73 150.61 128.79
N GLU A 391 -3.43 151.17 129.80
CA GLU A 391 -2.85 151.46 131.12
C GLU A 391 -2.92 150.31 132.14
N VAL A 392 -3.73 149.26 131.91
CA VAL A 392 -3.96 148.21 132.92
C VAL A 392 -2.94 147.07 132.85
N HIS A 393 -2.43 146.73 131.66
CA HIS A 393 -1.55 145.55 131.52
C HIS A 393 -0.10 145.79 132.01
N MET A 394 0.32 147.04 132.21
CA MET A 394 1.65 147.37 132.77
C MET A 394 1.83 146.93 134.23
N LEU A 395 0.74 146.60 134.95
CA LEU A 395 0.80 146.15 136.35
C LEU A 395 0.75 144.62 136.54
N PHE A 396 0.42 143.83 135.51
CA PHE A 396 0.49 142.35 135.59
C PHE A 396 1.84 141.77 135.17
N SER A 397 2.76 142.62 134.68
CA SER A 397 4.13 142.23 134.30
C SER A 397 5.05 141.80 135.46
N SER A 398 4.60 141.90 136.72
CA SER A 398 5.41 141.60 137.92
C SER A 398 5.02 140.32 138.66
N VAL A 399 3.75 139.88 138.56
CA VAL A 399 3.21 138.78 139.39
C VAL A 399 3.33 137.41 138.71
N LEU A 400 3.04 137.32 137.41
CA LEU A 400 3.00 136.03 136.70
C LEU A 400 4.40 135.39 136.55
N PHE A 401 5.45 136.21 136.51
CA PHE A 401 6.85 135.77 136.49
C PHE A 401 7.24 135.00 137.77
N PHE A 402 6.72 135.42 138.93
CA PHE A 402 6.98 134.73 140.20
C PHE A 402 6.27 133.37 140.29
N VAL A 403 5.01 133.30 139.86
CA VAL A 403 4.19 132.07 139.95
C VAL A 403 4.72 130.94 139.04
N ILE A 404 5.13 131.27 137.81
CA ILE A 404 5.64 130.27 136.86
C ILE A 404 7.05 129.78 137.27
N CYS A 405 7.87 130.63 137.88
CA CYS A 405 9.13 130.19 138.49
C CYS A 405 8.92 129.24 139.69
N SER A 406 7.84 129.39 140.47
CA SER A 406 7.55 128.51 141.61
C SER A 406 7.11 127.09 141.21
N LEU A 407 6.33 126.94 140.13
CA LEU A 407 5.89 125.62 139.65
C LEU A 407 7.02 124.80 138.99
N LYS A 408 8.10 125.45 138.56
CA LYS A 408 9.27 124.82 137.94
C LYS A 408 10.10 123.96 138.90
N LEU A 409 9.78 123.97 140.20
CA LEU A 409 10.48 123.20 141.25
C LEU A 409 9.68 121.97 141.74
N ALA A 410 8.38 121.87 141.43
CA ALA A 410 7.47 120.93 142.07
C ALA A 410 7.24 119.60 141.32
N LEU A 411 7.58 119.52 140.02
CA LEU A 411 7.42 118.31 139.19
C LEU A 411 8.74 117.61 138.82
N GLN A 412 9.86 118.05 139.42
CA GLN A 412 11.16 117.36 139.33
C GLN A 412 11.24 116.14 140.28
N ILE A 413 10.24 115.96 141.16
CA ILE A 413 10.19 114.90 142.18
C ILE A 413 9.02 113.95 141.91
N ILE A 414 9.20 113.07 140.92
CA ILE A 414 8.78 111.66 140.88
C ILE A 414 9.55 111.03 139.69
N MET A 415 10.86 110.87 139.89
CA MET A 415 11.76 110.23 138.93
C MET A 415 12.33 108.93 139.53
N GLN A 416 11.41 108.09 140.02
CA GLN A 416 11.57 106.73 140.50
C GLN A 416 10.26 106.02 140.07
N PHE A 417 10.21 104.86 139.41
CA PHE A 417 11.21 103.80 139.24
C PHE A 417 11.50 103.48 137.76
N LYS A 418 12.64 102.80 137.51
CA LYS A 418 13.05 102.32 136.19
C LYS A 418 13.78 100.96 136.26
N GLU A 419 13.07 99.97 136.76
CA GLU A 419 13.37 98.53 136.63
C GLU A 419 12.01 97.81 136.50
N LEU A 420 11.79 96.83 135.62
CA LEU A 420 12.55 95.58 135.43
C LEU A 420 12.40 94.63 136.63
N GLU A 421 11.21 94.07 136.81
CA GLU A 421 10.99 92.62 136.67
C GLU A 421 9.63 92.45 135.97
N ALA A 422 9.50 91.78 134.82
CA ALA A 422 9.83 90.40 134.48
C ALA A 422 8.66 89.44 134.74
N MET A 423 8.34 88.69 133.69
CA MET A 423 7.83 87.31 133.73
C MET A 423 6.46 86.99 134.40
N VAL A 424 5.57 86.51 133.53
CA VAL A 424 4.93 85.16 133.63
C VAL A 424 3.58 85.03 134.37
N GLN A 425 2.62 84.46 133.62
CA GLN A 425 1.36 83.78 134.03
C GLN A 425 0.18 84.67 134.55
N GLN A 426 -1.10 84.33 134.30
CA GLN A 426 -1.69 83.18 133.57
C GLN A 426 -3.01 83.60 132.87
N VAL A 427 -3.19 83.34 131.55
CA VAL A 427 -4.06 82.29 130.93
C VAL A 427 -5.42 82.11 131.65
N LYS A 428 -6.57 82.36 131.01
CA LYS A 428 -7.32 81.51 130.03
C LYS A 428 -8.34 82.34 129.21
N ALA A 429 -8.94 81.88 128.10
CA ALA A 429 -9.08 80.51 127.56
C ALA A 429 -9.00 80.44 126.01
N GLU A 430 -9.04 79.21 125.48
CA GLU A 430 -9.21 78.83 124.06
C GLU A 430 -10.66 79.13 123.54
N GLU A 431 -11.06 78.97 122.26
CA GLU A 431 -10.45 78.56 120.97
C GLU A 431 -11.13 79.43 119.83
N ALA A 432 -11.17 79.23 118.50
CA ALA A 432 -10.83 78.12 117.59
C ALA A 432 -10.49 78.58 116.14
N LEU A 433 -10.01 77.63 115.31
CA LEU A 433 -10.20 77.42 113.84
C LEU A 433 -10.38 78.61 112.84
N SER A 434 -9.91 78.59 111.57
CA SER A 434 -8.92 77.75 110.84
C SER A 434 -8.76 78.21 109.37
N HIS A 435 -7.52 78.26 108.85
CA HIS A 435 -7.09 78.01 107.45
C HIS A 435 -7.71 78.85 106.27
N GLU A 436 -7.06 79.07 105.11
CA GLU A 436 -5.65 78.98 104.66
C GLU A 436 -5.52 79.59 103.24
N ARG A 437 -4.31 80.01 102.83
CA ARG A 437 -4.05 80.40 101.43
C ARG A 437 -2.55 80.35 101.03
N ILE A 438 -2.31 79.96 99.77
CA ILE A 438 -1.15 80.30 98.89
C ILE A 438 0.16 79.50 99.08
N SER A 439 0.38 78.60 98.11
CA SER A 439 1.57 78.42 97.24
C SER A 439 3.01 78.56 97.78
N ALA A 440 3.83 77.55 97.49
CA ALA A 440 5.28 77.65 97.29
C ALA A 440 5.74 76.68 96.18
N ASN A 441 7.00 76.77 95.72
CA ASN A 441 7.47 76.14 94.48
C ASN A 441 8.89 75.53 94.58
N LYS A 442 9.16 74.51 93.76
CA LYS A 442 10.48 73.90 93.39
C LYS A 442 11.30 73.01 94.37
N LEU A 443 11.51 71.78 93.88
CA LEU A 443 12.76 71.00 93.73
C LEU A 443 13.30 69.98 94.80
N GLU A 444 13.38 68.74 94.31
CA GLU A 444 14.50 67.76 94.37
C GLU A 444 14.65 66.71 95.50
N LYS A 445 15.16 65.52 95.08
CA LYS A 445 15.77 64.40 95.85
C LYS A 445 14.85 63.68 96.88
N ASN A 446 14.41 62.42 96.71
CA ASN A 446 15.29 61.23 96.68
C ASN A 446 14.59 59.86 96.41
N ALA A 447 15.37 58.91 95.87
CA ALA A 447 15.47 57.45 96.09
C ALA A 447 14.25 56.53 96.42
N SER A 448 14.12 55.42 95.65
CA SER A 448 13.94 54.03 96.14
C SER A 448 13.94 52.98 95.00
N LYS A 449 14.17 51.64 95.16
CA LYS A 449 14.97 50.83 96.13
C LYS A 449 14.86 49.32 95.79
N ARG A 450 16.00 48.61 95.58
CA ARG A 450 16.28 47.13 95.72
C ARG A 450 17.68 46.89 95.10
N ARG A 451 18.68 46.18 95.64
CA ARG A 451 18.83 45.04 96.59
C ARG A 451 18.63 43.65 95.95
N GLY A 452 19.76 42.97 95.69
CA GLY A 452 19.94 41.56 95.28
C GLY A 452 21.44 41.29 95.08
N SER A 453 21.94 40.06 95.28
CA SER A 453 23.38 39.78 95.37
C SER A 453 23.79 38.34 95.03
N ALA A 454 25.07 38.17 94.69
CA ALA A 454 25.86 36.94 94.54
C ALA A 454 25.88 36.22 93.16
N SER A 455 27.08 35.75 92.82
CA SER A 455 27.48 34.84 91.73
C SER A 455 27.04 33.39 92.04
N PRO A 456 27.32 32.32 91.23
CA PRO A 456 28.24 32.23 90.07
C PRO A 456 27.78 31.38 88.85
N LEU A 457 28.51 31.47 87.72
CA LEU A 457 29.21 30.34 87.07
C LEU A 457 29.88 30.69 85.72
N LYS A 458 30.76 29.78 85.31
CA LYS A 458 31.64 29.72 84.12
C LYS A 458 31.00 30.17 82.79
N GLU A 459 31.80 30.89 81.99
CA GLU A 459 32.18 30.40 80.65
C GLU A 459 33.64 30.83 80.34
N LYS A 460 34.32 30.12 79.42
CA LYS A 460 35.71 30.43 78.99
C LYS A 460 35.70 30.90 77.55
N GLN A 461 36.37 32.01 77.25
CA GLN A 461 36.67 32.39 75.86
C GLN A 461 38.11 32.92 75.73
N SER A 462 39.06 31.98 75.69
CA SER A 462 40.39 32.21 75.12
C SER A 462 40.90 30.89 74.54
N ASP A 463 41.14 30.89 73.23
CA ASP A 463 42.41 30.52 72.60
C ASP A 463 42.18 30.24 71.11
N LYS A 464 42.38 31.29 70.29
CA LYS A 464 42.75 31.11 68.88
C LYS A 464 44.07 30.34 68.81
N GLN A 465 44.35 29.77 67.63
CA GLN A 465 45.64 29.18 67.23
C GLN A 465 45.83 27.66 67.40
N GLN A 466 44.80 26.85 67.13
CA GLN A 466 45.04 25.45 66.72
C GLN A 466 44.05 24.83 65.70
N VAL A 467 43.17 25.63 65.07
CA VAL A 467 42.16 25.17 64.10
C VAL A 467 42.41 25.72 62.68
N GLN A 468 43.68 25.90 62.30
CA GLN A 468 44.08 26.34 60.97
C GLN A 468 45.34 25.61 60.46
N LYS A 469 45.37 24.28 60.65
CA LYS A 469 46.33 23.35 60.01
C LYS A 469 45.74 21.95 59.68
N ILE A 470 44.44 21.75 59.90
CA ILE A 470 43.75 20.48 59.64
C ILE A 470 42.76 20.62 58.47
N THR A 471 42.22 21.83 58.24
CA THR A 471 41.29 22.14 57.15
C THR A 471 41.97 22.24 55.78
N GLU A 472 43.17 22.85 55.71
CA GLU A 472 43.84 23.16 54.44
C GLU A 472 44.44 21.89 53.77
N ASN A 473 45.02 20.98 54.55
CA ASN A 473 45.59 19.74 54.02
C ASN A 473 44.54 18.70 53.58
N ALA A 474 43.33 18.74 54.14
CA ALA A 474 42.25 17.82 53.76
C ALA A 474 41.51 18.22 52.45
N GLN A 475 41.73 19.45 51.95
CA GLN A 475 41.11 19.93 50.72
C GLN A 475 41.95 19.65 49.47
N PHE A 476 43.28 19.59 49.56
CA PHE A 476 44.14 19.49 48.37
C PHE A 476 44.03 18.13 47.66
N ASP A 477 44.08 17.02 48.42
CA ASP A 477 44.00 15.67 47.85
C ASP A 477 42.61 15.35 47.26
N CYS A 478 41.54 15.90 47.84
CA CYS A 478 40.17 15.76 47.32
C CYS A 478 39.95 16.54 46.02
N LEU A 479 40.59 17.70 45.84
CA LEU A 479 40.51 18.47 44.60
C LEU A 479 41.33 17.83 43.47
N GLY A 480 42.45 17.19 43.81
CA GLY A 480 43.32 16.50 42.86
C GLY A 480 42.64 15.34 42.11
N SER A 481 41.85 14.51 42.80
CA SER A 481 41.10 13.45 42.12
C SER A 481 39.97 14.02 41.26
N GLN A 482 39.20 14.98 41.80
CA GLN A 482 38.07 15.59 41.08
C GLN A 482 38.49 16.29 39.79
N ASP A 483 39.64 16.97 39.76
CA ASP A 483 40.18 17.59 38.54
C ASP A 483 40.65 16.54 37.52
N GLN A 484 41.10 15.36 37.96
CA GLN A 484 41.39 14.24 37.05
C GLN A 484 40.11 13.57 36.52
N ASP A 485 39.10 13.37 37.37
CA ASP A 485 37.80 12.82 36.97
C ASP A 485 37.09 13.76 35.97
N VAL A 486 37.18 15.08 36.17
CA VAL A 486 36.69 16.08 35.21
C VAL A 486 37.45 16.02 33.88
N LYS A 487 38.75 15.71 33.84
CA LYS A 487 39.49 15.49 32.59
C LYS A 487 39.05 14.21 31.90
N ASN A 488 38.89 13.12 32.64
CA ASN A 488 38.41 11.83 32.12
C ASN A 488 37.01 11.98 31.50
N LEU A 489 36.09 12.66 32.19
CA LEU A 489 34.74 12.95 31.71
C LEU A 489 34.73 13.90 30.50
N ARG A 490 35.63 14.89 30.45
CA ARG A 490 35.80 15.76 29.28
C ARG A 490 36.33 14.99 28.07
N GLN A 491 37.23 14.03 28.26
CA GLN A 491 37.72 13.19 27.19
C GLN A 491 36.59 12.29 26.64
N GLN A 492 35.86 11.58 27.51
CA GLN A 492 34.70 10.78 27.10
C GLN A 492 33.63 11.63 26.37
N LEU A 493 33.38 12.86 26.86
CA LEU A 493 32.47 13.78 26.19
C LEU A 493 32.96 14.18 24.78
N ASN A 494 34.27 14.40 24.60
CA ASN A 494 34.84 14.68 23.28
C ASN A 494 34.74 13.45 22.36
N GLU A 495 35.04 12.25 22.86
CA GLU A 495 34.91 10.99 22.14
C GLU A 495 33.45 10.78 21.65
N PHE A 496 32.45 10.99 22.52
CA PHE A 496 31.03 10.97 22.11
C PHE A 496 30.64 12.10 21.14
N ILE A 497 31.30 13.26 21.18
CA ILE A 497 31.08 14.35 20.22
C ILE A 497 31.65 13.97 18.84
N GLU A 498 32.82 13.35 18.79
CA GLU A 498 33.45 12.87 17.55
C GLU A 498 32.66 11.71 16.94
N GLU A 499 32.25 10.72 17.74
CA GLU A 499 31.32 9.66 17.30
C GLU A 499 30.02 10.26 16.73
N ARG A 500 29.39 11.19 17.45
CA ARG A 500 28.16 11.86 17.00
C ARG A 500 28.37 12.62 15.68
N GLN A 501 29.54 13.25 15.47
CA GLN A 501 29.86 13.90 14.20
C GLN A 501 30.05 12.88 13.08
N GLY A 502 30.71 11.74 13.35
CA GLY A 502 30.83 10.63 12.39
C GLY A 502 29.48 10.04 11.99
N TRP A 503 28.57 9.83 12.95
CA TRP A 503 27.21 9.35 12.68
C TRP A 503 26.39 10.36 11.86
N LEU A 504 26.51 11.66 12.13
CA LEU A 504 25.86 12.69 11.31
C LEU A 504 26.39 12.69 9.87
N GLN A 505 27.71 12.59 9.68
CA GLN A 505 28.32 12.50 8.35
C GLN A 505 27.89 11.24 7.59
N GLU A 506 27.78 10.08 8.26
CA GLU A 506 27.24 8.86 7.63
C GLU A 506 25.76 9.02 7.27
N ILE A 507 24.94 9.67 8.09
CA ILE A 507 23.53 9.96 7.78
C ILE A 507 23.42 10.87 6.55
N ASP A 508 24.17 11.98 6.51
CA ASP A 508 24.19 12.90 5.34
C ASP A 508 24.67 12.17 4.07
N ARG A 509 25.69 11.33 4.19
CA ARG A 509 26.22 10.50 3.10
C ARG A 509 25.19 9.48 2.60
N ARG A 510 24.46 8.82 3.50
CA ARG A 510 23.35 7.90 3.17
C ARG A 510 22.18 8.62 2.50
N GLN A 511 21.84 9.82 2.97
CA GLN A 511 20.80 10.63 2.36
C GLN A 511 21.17 11.05 0.93
N ALA A 512 22.44 11.37 0.68
CA ALA A 512 22.96 11.62 -0.66
C ALA A 512 22.94 10.36 -1.56
N GLU A 513 23.30 9.18 -1.03
CA GLU A 513 23.18 7.90 -1.75
C GLU A 513 21.71 7.61 -2.15
N ILE A 514 20.76 7.81 -1.24
CA ILE A 514 19.32 7.61 -1.48
C ILE A 514 18.81 8.56 -2.56
N VAL A 515 19.16 9.84 -2.51
CA VAL A 515 18.75 10.83 -3.53
C VAL A 515 19.36 10.48 -4.89
N ALA A 516 20.63 10.07 -4.95
CA ALA A 516 21.27 9.64 -6.19
C ALA A 516 20.61 8.38 -6.78
N ALA A 517 20.26 7.40 -5.95
CA ALA A 517 19.53 6.20 -6.36
C ALA A 517 18.12 6.54 -6.88
N GLN A 518 17.39 7.44 -6.22
CA GLN A 518 16.06 7.89 -6.65
C GLN A 518 16.10 8.54 -8.04
N ILE A 519 17.12 9.37 -8.31
CA ILE A 519 17.33 10.01 -9.62
C ILE A 519 17.69 8.96 -10.69
N ALA A 520 18.50 7.95 -10.35
CA ALA A 520 18.82 6.86 -11.27
C ALA A 520 17.58 6.02 -11.65
N ILE A 521 16.75 5.67 -10.66
CA ILE A 521 15.50 4.92 -10.86
C ILE A 521 14.55 5.72 -11.78
N GLU A 522 14.33 7.01 -11.50
CA GLU A 522 13.46 7.86 -12.32
C GLU A 522 13.99 8.00 -13.77
N LYS A 523 15.31 8.09 -13.95
CA LYS A 523 15.94 8.11 -15.28
C LYS A 523 15.72 6.79 -16.03
N HIS A 524 15.85 5.64 -15.36
CA HIS A 524 15.58 4.34 -15.97
C HIS A 524 14.10 4.20 -16.34
N ARG A 525 13.18 4.60 -15.45
CA ARG A 525 11.73 4.62 -15.70
C ARG A 525 11.35 5.44 -16.94
N GLN A 526 12.00 6.60 -17.14
CA GLN A 526 11.82 7.40 -18.36
C GLN A 526 12.37 6.72 -19.61
N GLN A 527 13.51 6.03 -19.51
CA GLN A 527 14.09 5.26 -20.61
C GLN A 527 13.22 4.05 -21.01
N GLU A 528 12.64 3.34 -20.04
CA GLU A 528 11.69 2.23 -20.29
C GLU A 528 10.42 2.72 -21.00
N GLN A 529 9.90 3.89 -20.63
CA GLN A 529 8.74 4.48 -21.33
C GLN A 529 9.06 4.83 -22.79
N LEU A 530 10.24 5.39 -23.06
CA LEU A 530 10.69 5.65 -24.44
C LEU A 530 10.82 4.34 -25.24
N LEU A 531 11.56 3.35 -24.71
CA LEU A 531 11.72 2.04 -25.34
C LEU A 531 10.36 1.32 -25.53
N GLY A 532 9.41 1.50 -24.61
CA GLY A 532 8.04 1.01 -24.77
C GLY A 532 7.34 1.62 -25.99
N THR A 533 7.42 2.93 -26.17
CA THR A 533 6.83 3.61 -27.35
C THR A 533 7.51 3.21 -28.67
N GLU A 534 8.84 3.02 -28.67
CA GLU A 534 9.59 2.53 -29.84
C GLU A 534 9.20 1.08 -30.18
N ASN A 535 9.05 0.21 -29.18
CA ASN A 535 8.60 -1.17 -29.38
C ASN A 535 7.16 -1.24 -29.95
N GLU A 536 6.22 -0.40 -29.50
CA GLU A 536 4.88 -0.35 -30.11
C GLU A 536 4.89 0.22 -31.54
N ALA A 537 5.74 1.21 -31.83
CA ALA A 537 5.93 1.68 -33.20
C ALA A 537 6.47 0.57 -34.12
N ILE A 538 7.50 -0.16 -33.68
CA ILE A 538 8.08 -1.30 -34.41
C ILE A 538 7.06 -2.42 -34.58
N LYS A 539 6.24 -2.74 -33.56
CA LYS A 539 5.12 -3.71 -33.68
C LYS A 539 4.13 -3.27 -34.75
N MET A 540 3.70 -2.00 -34.76
CA MET A 540 2.82 -1.47 -35.80
C MET A 540 3.43 -1.60 -37.19
N GLU A 541 4.70 -1.23 -37.38
CA GLU A 541 5.41 -1.40 -38.64
C GLU A 541 5.49 -2.88 -39.07
N VAL A 542 5.81 -3.80 -38.16
CA VAL A 542 5.84 -5.24 -38.45
C VAL A 542 4.47 -5.76 -38.88
N THR A 543 3.37 -5.32 -38.25
CA THR A 543 2.01 -5.71 -38.72
C THR A 543 1.69 -5.14 -40.11
N ASN A 544 2.15 -3.93 -40.42
CA ASN A 544 1.91 -3.30 -41.73
C ASN A 544 2.74 -3.95 -42.84
N HIS A 545 4.01 -4.26 -42.58
CA HIS A 545 4.84 -5.06 -43.50
C HIS A 545 4.24 -6.46 -43.69
N LYS A 546 3.76 -7.12 -42.63
CA LYS A 546 3.10 -8.44 -42.73
C LYS A 546 1.83 -8.40 -43.61
N LYS A 547 0.98 -7.37 -43.47
CA LYS A 547 -0.18 -7.15 -44.37
C LYS A 547 0.26 -7.00 -45.84
N LYS A 548 1.29 -6.19 -46.09
CA LYS A 548 1.83 -5.95 -47.43
C LYS A 548 2.43 -7.22 -48.06
N VAL A 549 3.08 -8.07 -47.26
CA VAL A 549 3.53 -9.40 -47.71
C VAL A 549 2.35 -10.28 -48.09
N THR A 550 1.30 -10.38 -47.27
CA THR A 550 0.13 -11.22 -47.60
C THR A 550 -0.67 -10.70 -48.80
N GLU A 551 -0.68 -9.38 -49.03
CA GLU A 551 -1.23 -8.75 -50.24
C GLU A 551 -0.43 -9.12 -51.50
N LEU A 552 0.89 -8.92 -51.48
CA LEU A 552 1.79 -9.26 -52.60
C LEU A 552 1.81 -10.77 -52.89
N GLU A 553 1.76 -11.64 -51.88
CA GLU A 553 1.55 -13.08 -52.07
C GLU A 553 0.22 -13.37 -52.79
N GLY A 554 -0.84 -12.64 -52.45
CA GLY A 554 -2.13 -12.73 -53.13
C GLY A 554 -2.05 -12.32 -54.60
N GLU A 555 -1.31 -11.27 -54.92
CA GLU A 555 -1.04 -10.86 -56.30
C GLU A 555 -0.20 -11.89 -57.07
N VAL A 556 0.88 -12.39 -56.47
CA VAL A 556 1.72 -13.45 -57.07
C VAL A 556 0.91 -14.71 -57.34
N LYS A 557 0.01 -15.12 -56.42
CA LYS A 557 -0.91 -16.25 -56.63
C LYS A 557 -1.89 -15.99 -57.78
N LYS A 558 -2.49 -14.79 -57.87
CA LYS A 558 -3.37 -14.38 -58.99
C LYS A 558 -2.65 -14.37 -60.35
N LEU A 559 -1.40 -13.92 -60.39
CA LEU A 559 -0.58 -13.89 -61.60
C LEU A 559 -0.17 -15.32 -62.02
N SER A 560 0.30 -16.13 -61.07
CA SER A 560 0.70 -17.53 -61.27
C SER A 560 -0.44 -18.38 -61.83
N GLY A 561 -1.67 -18.17 -61.33
CA GLY A 561 -2.88 -18.87 -61.79
C GLY A 561 -3.38 -18.49 -63.19
N GLN A 562 -2.75 -17.57 -63.93
CA GLN A 562 -3.16 -17.27 -65.30
C GLN A 562 -2.77 -18.44 -66.23
N PRO A 563 -3.73 -19.06 -66.96
CA PRO A 563 -3.48 -20.31 -67.70
C PRO A 563 -2.40 -20.17 -68.79
N ASN A 564 -2.21 -18.95 -69.32
CA ASN A 564 -1.22 -18.67 -70.35
C ASN A 564 0.08 -18.05 -69.78
N LEU A 565 0.31 -18.00 -68.46
CA LEU A 565 1.51 -17.37 -67.88
C LEU A 565 2.79 -18.05 -68.38
N HIS A 566 2.89 -19.38 -68.29
CA HIS A 566 4.06 -20.12 -68.74
C HIS A 566 4.34 -19.92 -70.24
N GLN A 567 3.27 -19.87 -71.07
CA GLN A 567 3.38 -19.57 -72.50
C GLN A 567 3.87 -18.13 -72.73
N ARG A 568 3.37 -17.15 -71.98
CA ARG A 568 3.81 -15.73 -72.05
C ARG A 568 5.27 -15.57 -71.59
N ILE A 569 5.69 -16.23 -70.51
CA ILE A 569 7.08 -16.23 -70.03
C ILE A 569 7.99 -16.86 -71.10
N HIS A 570 7.64 -18.04 -71.62
CA HIS A 570 8.41 -18.70 -72.67
C HIS A 570 8.50 -17.84 -73.95
N HIS A 571 7.40 -17.22 -74.38
CA HIS A 571 7.37 -16.30 -75.51
C HIS A 571 8.25 -15.06 -75.26
N HIS A 572 8.17 -14.45 -74.07
CA HIS A 572 8.95 -13.27 -73.74
C HIS A 572 10.45 -13.56 -73.55
N ALA A 573 10.79 -14.74 -73.03
CA ALA A 573 12.15 -15.26 -72.96
C ALA A 573 12.71 -15.54 -74.36
N LYS A 574 11.91 -16.14 -75.26
CA LYS A 574 12.27 -16.35 -76.68
C LYS A 574 12.49 -15.02 -77.41
N ILE A 575 11.65 -14.01 -77.17
CA ILE A 575 11.88 -12.63 -77.65
C ILE A 575 13.19 -12.07 -77.08
N LYS A 576 13.45 -12.23 -75.78
CA LYS A 576 14.67 -11.72 -75.13
C LYS A 576 15.96 -12.42 -75.61
N ALA A 577 15.89 -13.71 -75.94
CA ALA A 577 17.00 -14.46 -76.54
C ALA A 577 17.24 -14.10 -78.01
N ASN A 578 16.17 -13.79 -78.76
CA ASN A 578 16.26 -13.31 -80.14
C ASN A 578 16.64 -11.81 -80.25
N ALA A 579 16.54 -11.05 -79.17
CA ALA A 579 16.96 -9.65 -79.11
C ALA A 579 18.48 -9.56 -78.91
N GLN A 580 19.21 -9.18 -79.96
CA GLN A 580 20.66 -8.98 -79.88
C GLN A 580 21.03 -7.91 -78.82
N PRO A 581 22.10 -8.13 -78.03
CA PRO A 581 22.58 -7.16 -77.06
C PRO A 581 23.31 -6.00 -77.77
N GLY A 582 22.55 -5.01 -78.27
CA GLY A 582 23.13 -3.81 -78.88
C GLY A 582 22.16 -2.70 -79.29
N THR A 583 20.94 -3.02 -79.75
CA THR A 583 20.05 -2.04 -80.41
C THR A 583 19.02 -1.41 -79.46
N LEU A 584 19.47 -0.59 -78.51
CA LEU A 584 18.59 0.29 -77.74
C LEU A 584 18.09 1.46 -78.62
N SER A 585 16.81 1.44 -78.98
CA SER A 585 16.13 2.57 -79.60
C SER A 585 16.18 3.80 -78.68
N HIS A 586 16.46 4.98 -79.25
CA HIS A 586 16.59 6.24 -78.49
C HIS A 586 15.39 6.54 -77.58
N ARG A 587 14.20 6.04 -77.92
CA ARG A 587 12.95 6.29 -77.17
C ARG A 587 12.89 5.66 -75.77
N GLN A 588 13.78 4.73 -75.43
CA GLN A 588 13.78 4.04 -74.12
C GLN A 588 14.72 4.66 -73.07
N LYS A 589 15.58 5.62 -73.42
CA LYS A 589 16.44 6.33 -72.45
C LYS A 589 15.73 7.45 -71.66
N ALA A 590 14.46 7.73 -71.95
CA ALA A 590 13.71 8.86 -71.39
C ALA A 590 12.77 8.51 -70.22
N LEU A 591 12.87 7.29 -69.67
CA LEU A 591 11.99 6.79 -68.59
C LEU A 591 12.74 6.16 -67.40
N PHE A 592 14.07 6.31 -67.36
CA PHE A 592 14.90 6.07 -66.18
C PHE A 592 15.86 7.25 -66.04
N GLY A 593 15.40 8.24 -65.28
CA GLY A 593 16.14 9.41 -64.79
C GLY A 593 15.65 9.73 -63.39
#